data_AF-A0A485BFN0-F1
#
_entry.id   AF-A0A485BFN0-F1
#
_cell.length_a   1.000
_cell.length_b   1.000
_cell.length_c   1.000
_cell.angle_alpha   90.00
_cell.angle_beta   90.00
_cell.angle_gamma   90.00
#
_symmetry.space_group_name_H-M   'P 1'
#
loop_
_entity.id
_entity.type
_entity.pdbx_description
1 polymer ?
#
loop_
_entity_poly.entity_id
_entity_poly.type
_entity_poly.pdbx_seq_one_letter_code
_entity_poly.pdbx_strand_id
1 'polypeptide(L)'
;MQPRHYSDTAAGQNFVTRIVARWRTFLDSDFLWLFWQSKSAVVAFTCCALILLCSLFSHWIAPHNVFDTAGFDLMDSELPPAWMTGGDPRFWLGTDVQGRDILSLMLYGLNISLIIGGLSVLASVALGVALGVLSGYFGGVVDTLIMRFADAMLSIPTIMFTLLVSGVARVAIPKEYIGHFCAGYSDWRHCPDGLDAVRPHGAQPDAAGKGPGIRHGFANQRR
;
A
#
# COMPACT_ATOMS: atom_id res chain seq x y z
N MET A 1 -9.98 16.89 -43.04
CA MET A 1 -10.97 15.91 -42.54
C MET A 1 -12.10 16.73 -41.92
N GLN A 2 -13.29 16.73 -42.52
CA GLN A 2 -14.33 17.72 -42.23
C GLN A 2 -15.12 17.40 -40.94
N PRO A 3 -15.47 18.39 -40.11
CA PRO A 3 -16.36 18.19 -38.96
C PRO A 3 -17.79 17.92 -39.45
N ARG A 4 -18.41 16.82 -38.99
CA ARG A 4 -19.82 16.54 -39.30
C ARG A 4 -20.72 17.53 -38.57
N HIS A 5 -21.55 18.24 -39.34
CA HIS A 5 -22.69 19.01 -38.86
C HIS A 5 -23.59 18.16 -37.95
N TYR A 6 -23.85 18.65 -36.74
CA TYR A 6 -24.99 18.25 -35.91
C TYR A 6 -25.80 19.51 -35.61
N SER A 7 -26.57 19.96 -36.59
CA SER A 7 -27.69 20.86 -36.34
C SER A 7 -28.97 20.01 -36.29
N ASP A 8 -29.85 20.38 -35.36
CA ASP A 8 -31.29 20.07 -35.39
C ASP A 8 -31.80 18.74 -34.79
N THR A 9 -31.58 18.53 -33.48
CA THR A 9 -32.43 17.60 -32.69
C THR A 9 -32.62 17.99 -31.22
N ALA A 10 -32.36 19.25 -30.84
CA ALA A 10 -32.37 19.68 -29.43
C ALA A 10 -33.72 20.22 -28.91
N ALA A 11 -34.73 20.38 -29.77
CA ALA A 11 -36.05 20.85 -29.37
C ALA A 11 -37.00 19.65 -29.16
N GLY A 12 -36.94 19.03 -27.97
CA GLY A 12 -37.93 18.02 -27.55
C GLY A 12 -37.41 16.74 -26.89
N GLN A 13 -36.10 16.61 -26.65
CA GLN A 13 -35.53 15.39 -26.06
C GLN A 13 -35.48 15.43 -24.52
N ASN A 14 -36.02 14.39 -23.88
CA ASN A 14 -35.97 14.16 -22.44
C ASN A 14 -34.52 14.13 -21.92
N PHE A 15 -34.32 14.42 -20.63
CA PHE A 15 -33.00 14.43 -19.97
C PHE A 15 -32.20 13.13 -20.20
N VAL A 16 -32.89 11.99 -20.16
CA VAL A 16 -32.30 10.66 -20.41
C VAL A 16 -31.75 10.55 -21.83
N THR A 17 -32.48 10.99 -22.84
CA THR A 17 -32.02 10.98 -24.24
C THR A 17 -30.80 11.88 -24.46
N ARG A 18 -30.70 13.01 -23.75
CA ARG A 18 -29.51 13.87 -23.78
C ARG A 18 -28.30 13.21 -23.12
N ILE A 19 -28.50 12.50 -22.02
CA ILE A 19 -27.44 11.71 -21.36
C ILE A 19 -26.97 10.60 -22.30
N VAL A 20 -27.88 9.78 -22.81
CA VAL A 20 -27.53 8.65 -23.70
C VAL A 20 -26.84 9.13 -24.98
N ALA A 21 -27.31 10.22 -25.59
CA ALA A 21 -26.65 10.81 -26.76
C ALA A 21 -25.23 11.31 -26.43
N ARG A 22 -25.03 11.92 -25.25
CA ARG A 22 -23.71 12.36 -24.77
C ARG A 22 -22.78 11.17 -24.49
N TRP A 23 -23.27 10.11 -23.86
CA TRP A 23 -22.49 8.90 -23.60
C TRP A 23 -22.09 8.21 -24.90
N ARG A 24 -22.98 8.16 -25.89
CA ARG A 24 -22.68 7.57 -27.20
C ARG A 24 -21.63 8.38 -27.97
N THR A 25 -21.73 9.71 -27.95
CA THR A 25 -20.68 10.57 -28.54
C THR A 25 -19.36 10.47 -27.79
N PHE A 26 -19.38 10.27 -26.47
CA PHE A 26 -18.16 10.05 -25.68
C PHE A 26 -17.52 8.68 -25.97
N LEU A 27 -18.33 7.64 -26.18
CA LEU A 27 -17.89 6.30 -26.58
C LEU A 27 -17.38 6.27 -28.04
N ASP A 28 -17.92 7.13 -28.91
CA ASP A 28 -17.49 7.27 -30.30
C ASP A 28 -16.30 8.26 -30.48
N SER A 29 -15.79 8.85 -29.39
CA SER A 29 -14.70 9.84 -29.49
C SER A 29 -13.37 9.19 -29.91
N ASP A 30 -12.55 9.99 -30.62
CA ASP A 30 -11.16 9.69 -30.97
C ASP A 30 -10.33 9.19 -29.78
N PHE A 31 -10.73 9.52 -28.55
CA PHE A 31 -10.10 9.10 -27.30
C PHE A 31 -10.04 7.57 -27.12
N LEU A 32 -11.12 6.83 -27.39
CA LEU A 32 -11.12 5.37 -27.25
C LEU A 32 -10.30 4.70 -28.36
N TRP A 33 -10.31 5.31 -29.54
CA TRP A 33 -9.47 4.88 -30.65
C TRP A 33 -7.98 5.12 -30.37
N LEU A 34 -7.62 6.30 -29.86
CA LEU A 34 -6.27 6.66 -29.39
C LEU A 34 -5.80 5.76 -28.24
N PHE A 35 -6.72 5.42 -27.34
CA PHE A 35 -6.44 4.53 -26.21
C PHE A 35 -6.11 3.11 -26.66
N TRP A 36 -6.90 2.54 -27.58
CA TRP A 36 -6.65 1.19 -28.11
C TRP A 36 -5.44 1.13 -29.06
N GLN A 37 -5.07 2.25 -29.69
CA GLN A 37 -3.91 2.29 -30.56
C GLN A 37 -2.58 2.40 -29.78
N SER A 38 -2.61 2.93 -28.57
CA SER A 38 -1.41 3.09 -27.73
C SER A 38 -1.16 1.84 -26.88
N LYS A 39 -0.13 1.08 -27.25
CA LYS A 39 0.26 -0.15 -26.55
C LYS A 39 0.54 0.08 -25.06
N SER A 40 1.13 1.22 -24.71
CA SER A 40 1.42 1.59 -23.31
C SER A 40 0.15 1.86 -22.49
N ALA A 41 -0.85 2.54 -23.07
CA ALA A 41 -2.11 2.83 -22.37
C ALA A 41 -2.91 1.55 -22.13
N VAL A 42 -2.95 0.65 -23.12
CA VAL A 42 -3.61 -0.66 -22.97
C VAL A 42 -2.92 -1.47 -21.87
N VAL A 43 -1.60 -1.59 -21.88
CA VAL A 43 -0.87 -2.34 -20.85
C VAL A 43 -1.10 -1.78 -19.44
N ALA A 44 -1.02 -0.46 -19.28
CA ALA A 44 -1.27 0.19 -17.98
C ALA A 44 -2.71 -0.04 -17.49
N PHE A 45 -3.68 0.06 -18.40
CA PHE A 45 -5.08 -0.18 -18.08
C PHE A 45 -5.36 -1.64 -17.74
N THR A 46 -4.82 -2.59 -18.49
CA THR A 46 -4.98 -4.02 -18.19
C THR A 46 -4.37 -4.35 -16.83
N CYS A 47 -3.18 -3.84 -16.53
CA CYS A 47 -2.53 -4.04 -15.24
C CYS A 47 -3.35 -3.43 -14.09
N CYS A 48 -3.80 -2.18 -14.23
CA CYS A 48 -4.65 -1.52 -13.26
C CYS A 48 -5.98 -2.27 -13.04
N ALA A 49 -6.64 -2.69 -14.13
CA ALA A 49 -7.87 -3.46 -14.07
C ALA A 49 -7.66 -4.81 -13.35
N LEU A 50 -6.57 -5.52 -13.62
CA LEU A 50 -6.24 -6.76 -12.92
C LEU A 50 -6.03 -6.52 -11.42
N ILE A 51 -5.30 -5.48 -11.03
CA ILE A 51 -5.10 -5.13 -9.62
C ILE A 51 -6.43 -4.82 -8.93
N LEU A 52 -7.30 -4.03 -9.56
CA LEU A 52 -8.62 -3.70 -9.03
C LEU A 52 -9.52 -4.94 -8.91
N LEU A 53 -9.50 -5.83 -9.89
CA LEU A 53 -10.26 -7.07 -9.85
C LEU A 53 -9.74 -7.99 -8.73
N CYS A 54 -8.43 -8.21 -8.63
CA CYS A 54 -7.83 -8.99 -7.55
C CYS A 54 -8.16 -8.39 -6.17
N SER A 55 -8.23 -7.06 -6.06
CA SER A 55 -8.62 -6.35 -4.85
C SER A 55 -10.06 -6.62 -4.43
N LEU A 56 -10.99 -6.41 -5.36
CA LEU A 56 -12.43 -6.55 -5.13
C LEU A 56 -12.81 -7.99 -4.82
N PHE A 57 -12.19 -8.93 -5.54
CA PHE A 57 -12.41 -10.35 -5.36
C PHE A 57 -11.43 -10.98 -4.35
N SER A 58 -10.66 -10.20 -3.59
CA SER A 58 -9.68 -10.71 -2.62
C SER A 58 -10.31 -11.70 -1.63
N HIS A 59 -11.52 -11.41 -1.13
CA HIS A 59 -12.20 -12.29 -0.18
C HIS A 59 -12.60 -13.65 -0.78
N TRP A 60 -12.78 -13.73 -2.10
CA TRP A 60 -13.17 -14.95 -2.82
C TRP A 60 -11.97 -15.70 -3.42
N ILE A 61 -10.88 -14.99 -3.70
CA ILE A 61 -9.65 -15.53 -4.32
C ILE A 61 -8.67 -16.04 -3.27
N ALA A 62 -8.65 -15.45 -2.06
CA ALA A 62 -7.72 -15.84 -1.01
C ALA A 62 -7.98 -17.28 -0.52
N PRO A 63 -6.97 -18.19 -0.57
CA PRO A 63 -7.12 -19.55 -0.07
C PRO A 63 -7.38 -19.63 1.44
N HIS A 64 -6.85 -18.69 2.23
CA HIS A 64 -6.93 -18.68 3.68
C HIS A 64 -7.39 -17.32 4.21
N ASN A 65 -8.15 -17.32 5.31
CA ASN A 65 -8.55 -16.10 6.00
C ASN A 65 -7.43 -15.65 6.94
N VAL A 66 -6.85 -14.48 6.68
CA VAL A 66 -5.70 -13.94 7.42
C VAL A 66 -6.11 -13.24 8.72
N PHE A 67 -7.40 -12.99 8.94
CA PHE A 67 -7.90 -12.33 10.15
C PHE A 67 -8.33 -13.32 11.25
N ASP A 68 -8.35 -14.62 10.96
CA ASP A 68 -8.66 -15.64 11.96
C ASP A 68 -7.38 -16.11 12.67
N THR A 69 -7.08 -15.47 13.81
CA THR A 69 -5.87 -15.73 14.59
C THR A 69 -5.86 -17.11 15.26
N ALA A 70 -7.01 -17.77 15.38
CA ALA A 70 -7.10 -19.08 16.04
C ALA A 70 -6.68 -20.25 15.13
N GLY A 71 -6.61 -20.03 13.82
CA GLY A 71 -6.25 -21.04 12.83
C GLY A 71 -4.76 -21.13 12.48
N PHE A 72 -3.91 -20.26 13.05
CA PHE A 72 -2.49 -20.23 12.72
C PHE A 72 -1.69 -21.19 13.59
N ASP A 73 -0.97 -22.11 12.94
CA ASP A 73 -0.01 -22.99 13.61
C ASP A 73 1.40 -22.42 13.49
N LEU A 74 2.07 -22.20 14.63
CA LEU A 74 3.48 -21.76 14.64
C LEU A 74 4.43 -22.81 14.07
N MET A 75 4.01 -24.08 13.99
CA MET A 75 4.81 -25.15 13.40
C MET A 75 4.92 -25.01 11.88
N ASP A 76 3.97 -24.33 11.24
CA ASP A 76 3.97 -24.04 9.80
C ASP A 76 4.65 -22.69 9.48
N SER A 77 5.55 -22.21 10.34
CA SER A 77 6.28 -20.94 10.17
C SER A 77 7.46 -21.06 9.20
N GLU A 78 7.68 -20.01 8.39
CA GLU A 78 8.78 -19.91 7.43
C GLU A 78 8.84 -21.05 6.39
N LEU A 79 7.68 -21.57 5.97
CA LEU A 79 7.62 -22.59 4.94
C LEU A 79 8.05 -22.01 3.58
N PRO A 80 8.90 -22.72 2.83
CA PRO A 80 9.28 -22.31 1.48
C PRO A 80 8.09 -22.39 0.53
N PRO A 81 8.12 -21.66 -0.61
CA PRO A 81 7.01 -21.66 -1.56
C PRO A 81 6.75 -23.06 -2.13
N ALA A 82 5.51 -23.33 -2.51
CA ALA A 82 5.05 -24.67 -2.92
C ALA A 82 5.86 -25.31 -4.08
N TRP A 83 6.53 -24.51 -4.90
CA TRP A 83 7.37 -24.99 -6.01
C TRP A 83 8.81 -25.35 -5.61
N MET A 84 9.20 -25.15 -4.35
CA MET A 84 10.53 -25.51 -3.83
C MET A 84 10.46 -26.80 -3.00
N THR A 85 11.61 -27.47 -2.87
CA THR A 85 11.74 -28.68 -2.05
C THR A 85 11.46 -28.37 -0.58
N GLY A 86 10.46 -29.03 0.01
CA GLY A 86 10.00 -28.75 1.38
C GLY A 86 8.83 -27.76 1.45
N GLY A 87 8.32 -27.29 0.31
CA GLY A 87 7.13 -26.44 0.26
C GLY A 87 5.84 -27.24 0.39
N ASP A 88 4.85 -26.65 1.05
CA ASP A 88 3.52 -27.24 1.19
C ASP A 88 2.58 -26.66 0.12
N PRO A 89 1.85 -27.50 -0.66
CA PRO A 89 0.89 -27.02 -1.65
C PRO A 89 -0.27 -26.19 -1.08
N ARG A 90 -0.52 -26.26 0.24
CA ARG A 90 -1.46 -25.38 0.95
C ARG A 90 -1.04 -23.91 0.90
N PHE A 91 0.27 -23.63 0.84
CA PHE A 91 0.85 -22.29 0.88
C PHE A 91 1.62 -22.00 -0.42
N TRP A 92 0.93 -21.44 -1.42
CA TRP A 92 1.53 -21.20 -2.74
C TRP A 92 2.80 -20.36 -2.71
N LEU A 93 2.80 -19.25 -1.96
CA LEU A 93 3.97 -18.39 -1.78
C LEU A 93 4.76 -18.67 -0.49
N GLY A 94 4.35 -19.68 0.29
CA GLY A 94 4.92 -19.97 1.61
C GLY A 94 4.28 -19.16 2.73
N THR A 95 4.89 -19.23 3.92
CA THR A 95 4.36 -18.62 5.15
C THR A 95 5.32 -17.62 5.78
N ASP A 96 4.76 -16.65 6.50
CA ASP A 96 5.51 -15.68 7.32
C ASP A 96 5.96 -16.31 8.65
N VAL A 97 6.71 -15.57 9.48
CA VAL A 97 7.20 -15.97 10.81
C VAL A 97 6.11 -16.39 11.80
N GLN A 98 4.86 -16.06 11.49
CA GLN A 98 3.66 -16.41 12.27
C GLN A 98 2.87 -17.59 11.68
N GLY A 99 3.38 -18.26 10.64
CA GLY A 99 2.67 -19.36 9.96
C GLY A 99 1.49 -18.90 9.09
N ARG A 100 1.44 -17.61 8.70
CA ARG A 100 0.37 -17.05 7.87
C ARG A 100 0.70 -17.17 6.38
N ASP A 101 -0.29 -17.52 5.57
CA ASP A 101 -0.16 -17.56 4.11
C ASP A 101 0.16 -16.17 3.52
N ILE A 102 1.31 -16.05 2.88
CA ILE A 102 1.79 -14.80 2.29
C ILE A 102 0.91 -14.38 1.10
N LEU A 103 0.40 -15.32 0.31
CA LEU A 103 -0.47 -15.00 -0.85
C LEU A 103 -1.76 -14.35 -0.40
N SER A 104 -2.44 -14.96 0.57
CA SER A 104 -3.65 -14.39 1.17
C SER A 104 -3.37 -13.04 1.83
N LEU A 105 -2.23 -12.88 2.51
CA LEU A 105 -1.83 -11.62 3.13
C LEU A 105 -1.66 -10.49 2.09
N MET A 106 -1.06 -10.78 0.93
CA MET A 106 -0.93 -9.82 -0.16
C MET A 106 -2.29 -9.40 -0.73
N LEU A 107 -3.20 -10.36 -0.97
CA LEU A 107 -4.53 -10.06 -1.52
C LEU A 107 -5.36 -9.20 -0.58
N TYR A 108 -5.42 -9.58 0.71
CA TYR A 108 -6.14 -8.81 1.73
C TYR A 108 -5.52 -7.43 1.95
N GLY A 109 -4.18 -7.34 1.96
CA GLY A 109 -3.46 -6.06 2.04
C GLY A 109 -3.79 -5.14 0.87
N LEU A 110 -3.87 -5.69 -0.35
CA LEU A 110 -4.20 -4.95 -1.56
C LEU A 110 -5.63 -4.36 -1.52
N ASN A 111 -6.59 -5.06 -0.91
CA ASN A 111 -7.94 -4.53 -0.66
C ASN A 111 -7.91 -3.31 0.29
N ILE A 112 -7.27 -3.47 1.44
CA ILE A 112 -7.18 -2.41 2.45
C ILE A 112 -6.45 -1.18 1.90
N SER A 113 -5.34 -1.36 1.19
CA SER A 113 -4.58 -0.26 0.59
C SER A 113 -5.39 0.53 -0.43
N LEU A 114 -6.20 -0.15 -1.26
CA LEU A 114 -7.05 0.52 -2.24
C LEU A 114 -8.18 1.31 -1.60
N ILE A 115 -8.80 0.79 -0.53
CA ILE A 115 -9.84 1.51 0.21
C ILE A 115 -9.25 2.76 0.87
N ILE A 116 -8.15 2.64 1.61
CA ILE A 116 -7.53 3.76 2.33
C ILE A 116 -6.97 4.78 1.33
N GLY A 117 -6.30 4.33 0.28
CA GLY A 117 -5.78 5.19 -0.78
C GLY A 117 -6.90 5.95 -1.49
N GLY A 118 -7.99 5.27 -1.85
CA GLY A 118 -9.16 5.88 -2.47
C GLY A 118 -9.81 6.94 -1.56
N LEU A 119 -10.04 6.62 -0.28
CA LEU A 119 -10.59 7.55 0.69
C LEU A 119 -9.66 8.77 0.90
N SER A 120 -8.35 8.54 0.95
CA SER A 120 -7.36 9.61 1.08
C SER A 120 -7.39 10.58 -0.11
N VAL A 121 -7.46 10.06 -1.34
CA VAL A 121 -7.55 10.89 -2.55
C VAL A 121 -8.87 11.67 -2.57
N LEU A 122 -10.00 11.03 -2.24
CA LEU A 122 -11.29 11.71 -2.19
C LEU A 122 -11.30 12.83 -1.14
N ALA A 123 -10.75 12.58 0.05
CA ALA A 123 -10.62 13.60 1.08
C ALA A 123 -9.68 14.73 0.65
N SER A 124 -8.55 14.41 0.02
CA SER A 124 -7.60 15.40 -0.50
C SER A 124 -8.22 16.27 -1.57
N VAL A 125 -8.95 15.69 -2.53
CA VAL A 125 -9.67 16.43 -3.57
C VAL A 125 -10.76 17.31 -2.95
N ALA A 126 -11.56 16.79 -2.02
CA ALA A 126 -12.60 17.57 -1.36
C ALA A 126 -12.04 18.79 -0.64
N LEU A 127 -10.97 18.62 0.13
CA LEU A 127 -10.30 19.72 0.83
C LEU A 127 -9.60 20.68 -0.14
N GLY A 128 -8.89 20.16 -1.14
CA GLY A 128 -8.20 20.97 -2.14
C GLY A 128 -9.16 21.81 -2.97
N VAL A 129 -10.28 21.24 -3.40
CA VAL A 129 -11.33 21.97 -4.12
C VAL A 129 -11.99 23.02 -3.22
N ALA A 130 -12.31 22.68 -1.97
CA ALA A 130 -12.89 23.64 -1.03
C ALA A 130 -11.97 24.85 -0.80
N LEU A 131 -10.67 24.61 -0.55
CA LEU A 131 -9.68 25.66 -0.36
C LEU A 131 -9.41 26.45 -1.65
N GLY A 132 -9.38 25.79 -2.80
CA GLY A 132 -9.18 26.44 -4.10
C GLY A 132 -10.35 27.35 -4.49
N VAL A 133 -11.59 26.91 -4.26
CA VAL A 133 -12.78 27.75 -4.47
C VAL A 133 -12.79 28.92 -3.49
N LEU A 134 -12.40 28.69 -2.23
CA LEU A 134 -12.30 29.76 -1.22
C LEU A 134 -11.28 30.83 -1.61
N SER A 135 -10.09 30.42 -2.11
CA SER A 135 -9.05 31.36 -2.56
C SER A 135 -9.51 32.13 -3.80
N GLY A 136 -10.15 31.45 -4.76
CA GLY A 136 -10.69 32.07 -5.97
C GLY A 136 -11.87 33.01 -5.73
N TYR A 137 -12.68 32.78 -4.69
CA TYR A 137 -13.84 33.61 -4.37
C TYR A 137 -13.47 34.89 -3.62
N PHE A 138 -12.65 34.79 -2.55
CA PHE A 138 -12.30 35.96 -1.73
C PHE A 138 -11.15 36.77 -2.33
N GLY A 139 -10.21 36.13 -3.03
CA GLY A 139 -9.02 36.77 -3.58
C GLY A 139 -8.14 37.46 -2.52
N GLY A 140 -7.03 38.05 -2.96
CA GLY A 140 -6.19 38.91 -2.13
C GLY A 140 -5.46 38.19 -0.98
N VAL A 141 -5.77 38.56 0.27
CA VAL A 141 -5.03 38.09 1.46
C VAL A 141 -5.26 36.61 1.72
N VAL A 142 -6.48 36.11 1.54
CA VAL A 142 -6.81 34.68 1.75
C VAL A 142 -6.04 33.81 0.75
N ASP A 143 -5.98 34.23 -0.51
CA ASP A 143 -5.22 33.56 -1.55
C ASP A 143 -3.71 33.53 -1.25
N THR A 144 -3.17 34.66 -0.80
CA THR A 144 -1.76 34.76 -0.40
C THR A 144 -1.45 33.82 0.77
N LEU A 145 -2.28 33.78 1.82
CA LEU A 145 -2.08 32.90 2.97
C LEU A 145 -2.12 31.42 2.58
N ILE A 146 -3.10 31.02 1.76
CA ILE A 146 -3.23 29.63 1.31
C ILE A 146 -2.03 29.21 0.46
N MET A 147 -1.60 30.03 -0.49
CA MET A 147 -0.39 29.76 -1.29
C MET A 147 0.87 29.68 -0.43
N ARG A 148 1.05 30.60 0.53
CA ARG A 148 2.21 30.56 1.44
C ARG A 148 2.23 29.28 2.27
N PHE A 149 1.08 28.83 2.74
CA PHE A 149 0.97 27.56 3.46
C PHE A 149 1.30 26.36 2.56
N ALA A 150 0.80 26.33 1.32
CA ALA A 150 1.12 25.29 0.35
C ALA A 150 2.62 25.26 0.01
N ASP A 151 3.23 26.41 -0.25
CA ASP A 151 4.67 26.55 -0.50
C ASP A 151 5.50 26.04 0.69
N ALA A 152 5.08 26.34 1.93
CA ALA A 152 5.74 25.87 3.15
C ALA A 152 5.61 24.35 3.33
N MET A 153 4.48 23.74 2.98
CA MET A 153 4.30 22.29 3.03
C MET A 153 5.16 21.58 1.97
N LEU A 154 5.27 22.16 0.77
CA LEU A 154 6.08 21.60 -0.32
C LEU A 154 7.59 21.79 -0.11
N SER A 155 8.01 22.79 0.66
CA SER A 155 9.41 23.03 0.95
C SER A 155 10.02 22.05 1.94
N ILE A 156 9.18 21.41 2.78
CA ILE A 156 9.62 20.40 3.75
C ILE A 156 9.75 19.05 3.02
N PRO A 157 10.97 18.48 2.89
CA PRO A 157 11.14 17.16 2.33
C PRO A 157 10.40 16.14 3.19
N THR A 158 9.52 15.34 2.59
CA THR A 158 8.68 14.37 3.32
C THR A 158 9.51 13.45 4.22
N ILE A 159 10.71 13.06 3.76
CA ILE A 159 11.63 12.21 4.52
C ILE A 159 12.05 12.88 5.83
N MET A 160 12.37 14.19 5.81
CA MET A 160 12.77 14.93 7.01
C MET A 160 11.63 15.02 8.01
N PHE A 161 10.42 15.30 7.51
CA PHE A 161 9.22 15.34 8.35
C PHE A 161 8.93 13.99 9.01
N THR A 162 8.96 12.90 8.24
CA THR A 162 8.76 11.54 8.76
C THR A 162 9.78 11.18 9.84
N LEU A 163 11.07 11.50 9.61
CA LEU A 163 12.12 11.22 10.61
C LEU A 163 11.90 12.01 11.89
N LEU A 164 11.59 13.31 11.78
CA LEU A 164 11.31 14.18 12.92
C LEU A 164 10.11 13.66 13.73
N VAL A 165 9.00 13.34 13.06
CA VAL A 165 7.82 12.79 13.73
C VAL A 165 8.13 11.44 14.38
N SER A 166 8.87 10.56 13.72
CA SER A 166 9.25 9.27 14.33
C SER A 166 10.14 9.45 15.56
N GLY A 167 11.07 10.40 15.52
CA GLY A 167 11.97 10.71 16.65
C GLY A 167 11.21 11.31 17.82
N VAL A 168 10.35 12.29 17.57
CA VAL A 168 9.51 12.90 18.59
C VAL A 168 8.53 11.89 19.17
N ALA A 169 7.91 11.05 18.34
CA ALA A 169 7.00 10.00 18.80
C ALA A 169 7.71 9.01 19.75
N ARG A 170 8.95 8.63 19.46
CA ARG A 170 9.76 7.77 20.35
C ARG A 170 10.02 8.40 21.72
N VAL A 171 10.20 9.73 21.78
CA VAL A 171 10.43 10.44 23.04
C VAL A 171 9.12 10.70 23.79
N ALA A 172 8.03 10.96 23.06
CA ALA A 172 6.73 11.33 23.62
C ALA A 172 5.91 10.14 24.12
N ILE A 173 6.10 8.94 23.55
CA ILE A 173 5.35 7.75 23.93
C ILE A 173 6.04 7.06 25.13
N PRO A 174 5.30 6.71 26.19
CA PRO A 174 5.85 5.97 27.33
C PRO A 174 6.47 4.64 26.89
N LYS A 175 7.56 4.24 27.53
CA LYS A 175 8.35 3.06 27.17
C LYS A 175 7.54 1.77 27.17
N GLU A 176 6.47 1.70 27.96
CA GLU A 176 5.58 0.52 28.01
C GLU A 176 4.85 0.27 26.68
N TYR A 177 4.49 1.31 25.92
CA TYR A 177 3.82 1.16 24.62
C TYR A 177 4.81 0.91 23.47
N ILE A 178 6.06 1.35 23.62
CA ILE A 178 7.12 1.14 22.62
C ILE A 178 7.46 -0.34 22.48
N GLY A 179 7.41 -1.12 23.57
CA GLY A 179 7.64 -2.57 23.53
C GLY A 179 6.66 -3.32 22.61
N HIS A 180 5.37 -2.94 22.63
CA HIS A 180 4.37 -3.49 21.71
C HIS A 180 4.62 -3.09 20.24
N PHE A 181 5.16 -1.90 20.00
CA PHE A 181 5.51 -1.43 18.66
C PHE A 181 6.74 -2.17 18.09
N CYS A 182 7.77 -2.40 18.92
CA CYS A 182 8.94 -3.22 18.56
C CYS A 182 8.56 -4.71 18.37
N ALA A 183 7.51 -5.21 19.04
CA ALA A 183 7.02 -6.57 18.83
C ALA A 183 6.25 -6.74 17.51
N GLY A 184 5.65 -5.65 16.99
CA GLY A 184 4.85 -5.66 15.77
C GLY A 184 5.65 -5.56 14.48
N TYR A 185 6.82 -4.91 14.50
CA TYR A 185 7.82 -5.03 13.45
C TYR A 185 8.71 -6.22 13.82
N SER A 186 8.64 -7.31 13.07
CA SER A 186 9.36 -8.59 13.28
C SER A 186 10.89 -8.52 13.43
N ASP A 187 11.47 -7.31 13.47
CA ASP A 187 12.90 -7.08 13.62
C ASP A 187 13.24 -6.35 14.92
N TRP A 188 13.39 -7.13 15.99
CA TRP A 188 13.84 -6.68 17.31
C TRP A 188 15.24 -6.05 17.29
N ARG A 189 16.04 -6.30 16.24
CA ARG A 189 17.43 -5.83 16.11
C ARG A 189 17.55 -4.32 15.93
N HIS A 190 16.48 -3.67 15.49
CA HIS A 190 16.41 -2.20 15.33
C HIS A 190 15.69 -1.52 16.50
N CYS A 191 15.34 -2.26 17.57
CA CYS A 191 14.80 -1.65 18.78
C CYS A 191 15.94 -0.91 19.51
N PRO A 192 15.78 0.37 19.91
CA PRO A 192 16.85 1.14 20.53
C PRO A 192 17.36 0.50 21.83
N ASP A 193 18.68 0.55 22.03
CA ASP A 193 19.34 0.05 23.24
C ASP A 193 18.75 0.71 24.51
N GLY A 194 18.49 -0.09 25.56
CA GLY A 194 17.90 0.36 26.83
C GLY A 194 16.43 -0.02 27.04
N LEU A 195 15.84 -0.81 26.14
CA LEU A 195 14.50 -1.45 26.29
C LEU A 195 14.60 -2.96 26.58
N ASP A 196 15.77 -3.43 27.00
CA ASP A 196 16.07 -4.86 27.23
C ASP A 196 15.20 -5.51 28.30
N ALA A 197 14.65 -4.71 29.22
CA ALA A 197 13.73 -5.16 30.26
C ALA A 197 12.35 -5.58 29.73
N VAL A 198 12.02 -5.25 28.47
CA VAL A 198 10.73 -5.58 27.82
C VAL A 198 10.89 -6.73 26.83
N ARG A 199 12.07 -7.36 26.74
CA ARG A 199 12.25 -8.54 25.89
C ARG A 199 11.33 -9.67 26.37
N PRO A 200 10.61 -10.34 25.46
CA PRO A 200 9.85 -11.53 25.83
C PRO A 200 10.81 -12.57 26.42
N HIS A 201 10.47 -13.11 27.59
CA HIS A 201 11.23 -14.17 28.26
C HIS A 201 11.29 -15.40 27.34
N GLY A 202 12.40 -15.52 26.60
CA GLY A 202 12.59 -16.55 25.58
C GLY A 202 13.28 -16.06 24.29
N ALA A 203 13.37 -14.75 24.05
CA ALA A 203 14.17 -14.18 22.97
C ALA A 203 15.67 -14.20 23.33
N GLN A 204 16.26 -15.39 23.22
CA GLN A 204 17.67 -15.62 23.44
C GLN A 204 18.47 -15.12 22.22
N PRO A 205 19.59 -14.39 22.40
CA PRO A 205 20.41 -13.88 21.31
C PRO A 205 21.36 -14.97 20.79
N ASP A 206 20.83 -16.00 20.16
CA ASP A 206 21.62 -17.15 19.72
C ASP A 206 20.98 -17.88 18.54
N ALA A 207 21.35 -17.49 17.32
CA ALA A 207 21.66 -18.43 16.22
C ALA A 207 21.94 -17.78 14.86
N ALA A 208 21.76 -16.47 14.65
CA ALA A 208 21.97 -15.85 13.32
C ALA A 208 23.21 -14.93 13.23
N GLY A 209 24.27 -15.27 13.98
CA GLY A 209 25.51 -14.49 14.08
C GLY A 209 26.79 -15.32 13.91
N LYS A 210 26.72 -16.49 13.28
CA LYS A 210 27.88 -17.12 12.67
C LYS A 210 27.63 -17.23 11.18
N GLY A 211 28.16 -16.27 10.41
CA GLY A 211 28.55 -16.56 9.03
C GLY A 211 29.43 -17.81 8.99
N PRO A 212 29.63 -18.46 7.82
CA PRO A 212 30.38 -19.70 7.72
C PRO A 212 31.83 -19.46 8.16
N GLY A 213 32.06 -19.61 9.47
CA GLY A 213 33.37 -19.68 10.07
C GLY A 213 33.98 -20.97 9.60
N ILE A 214 34.99 -20.85 8.76
CA ILE A 214 35.90 -21.93 8.37
C ILE A 214 36.38 -22.60 9.65
N ARG A 215 35.75 -23.71 10.02
CA ARG A 215 36.25 -24.64 11.03
C ARG A 215 37.40 -25.39 10.39
N HIS A 216 38.60 -24.82 10.43
CA HIS A 216 39.79 -25.64 10.41
C HIS A 216 39.87 -26.37 11.75
N GLY A 217 39.36 -27.60 11.75
CA GLY A 217 39.80 -28.60 12.70
C GLY A 217 41.27 -28.88 12.46
N PHE A 218 42.11 -28.49 13.42
CA PHE A 218 43.36 -29.19 13.67
C PHE A 218 43.47 -29.40 15.17
N ALA A 219 43.23 -30.66 15.54
CA ALA A 219 43.69 -31.23 16.78
C ALA A 219 45.22 -31.16 16.84
N ASN A 220 45.79 -30.66 17.94
CA ASN A 220 47.10 -31.07 18.44
C ASN A 220 47.23 -30.62 19.91
N GLN A 221 46.88 -31.44 20.90
CA GLN A 221 47.74 -32.42 21.57
C GLN A 221 48.99 -31.80 22.25
N ARG A 222 48.87 -31.64 23.57
CA ARG A 222 49.89 -31.75 24.63
C ARG A 222 51.37 -31.73 24.18
N ARG A 223 52.06 -30.63 24.47
CA ARG A 223 53.26 -30.55 25.33
C ARG A 223 53.58 -29.11 25.68
#